data_AF-A0A0K9NWK9-F1
#
_entry.id   AF-A0A0K9NWK9-F1
#
_cell.length_a   1.000
_cell.length_b   1.000
_cell.length_c   1.000
_cell.angle_alpha   90.00
_cell.angle_beta   90.00
_cell.angle_gamma   90.00
#
_symmetry.space_group_name_H-M   'P 1'
#
loop_
_entity.id
_entity.type
_entity.pdbx_description
1 polymer ?
#
loop_
_entity_poly.entity_id
_entity_poly.type
_entity_poly.pdbx_seq_one_letter_code
_entity_poly.pdbx_strand_id
1 'polypeptide(L)'
;MNKHTSFSVRQHHGFDPHIRVARQKVDFVLFDWDRVLRPGGLLWIDMFFCDKKEINAFMYLFLQFSYRKHKWVLSPKSKDQIYLLTLLEKTPRSL
;
A
#
# COMPACT_ATOMS: atom_id res chain seq x y z
N MET A 1 -0.40 -7.16 -26.73
CA MET A 1 0.78 -6.80 -25.92
C MET A 1 0.28 -6.08 -24.66
N ASN A 2 0.00 -6.83 -23.58
CA ASN A 2 -0.58 -6.25 -22.36
C ASN A 2 0.49 -5.49 -21.58
N LYS A 3 0.42 -4.15 -21.63
CA LYS A 3 1.24 -3.29 -20.78
C LYS A 3 0.67 -3.36 -19.37
N HIS A 4 1.18 -4.27 -18.54
CA HIS A 4 0.88 -4.26 -17.11
C HIS A 4 1.28 -2.89 -16.57
N THR A 5 0.29 -2.12 -16.09
CA THR A 5 0.55 -0.81 -15.49
C THR A 5 1.09 -1.07 -14.08
N SER A 6 2.36 -0.75 -13.86
CA SER A 6 3.00 -0.87 -12.55
C SER A 6 2.99 0.49 -11.85
N PHE A 7 2.47 0.53 -10.62
CA PHE A 7 2.45 1.71 -9.77
C PHE A 7 3.34 1.47 -8.56
N SER A 8 4.30 2.36 -8.32
CA SER A 8 5.22 2.27 -7.18
C SER A 8 5.02 3.46 -6.26
N VAL A 9 4.85 3.17 -4.97
CA VAL A 9 4.74 4.15 -3.90
C VAL A 9 5.98 4.05 -3.03
N ARG A 10 6.76 5.12 -2.95
CA ARG A 10 7.91 5.27 -2.05
C ARG A 10 7.78 6.55 -1.24
N GLN A 11 7.95 6.45 0.07
CA GLN A 11 7.98 7.62 0.97
C GLN A 11 9.42 8.11 1.15
N HIS A 12 9.72 9.37 0.82
CA HIS A 12 11.08 9.91 1.01
C HIS A 12 11.36 10.29 2.48
N HIS A 13 12.54 9.91 2.98
CA HIS A 13 13.01 10.05 4.38
C HIS A 13 13.14 11.49 4.92
N GLY A 14 12.81 12.53 4.13
CA GLY A 14 12.97 13.94 4.49
C GLY A 14 11.67 14.71 4.75
N PHE A 15 10.54 14.03 4.84
CA PHE A 15 9.24 14.68 5.04
C PHE A 15 8.94 14.84 6.54
N ASP A 16 8.94 16.10 6.99
CA ASP A 16 8.71 16.54 8.38
C ASP A 16 7.52 15.82 9.05
N PRO A 17 7.68 15.19 10.23
CA PRO A 17 6.59 14.53 10.96
C PRO A 17 5.47 15.49 11.41
N HIS A 18 5.71 16.80 11.47
CA HIS A 18 4.68 17.82 11.71
C HIS A 18 3.91 18.23 10.44
N ILE A 19 4.45 17.96 9.24
CA ILE A 19 3.71 18.00 7.95
C ILE A 19 2.87 16.72 7.74
N ARG A 20 2.62 15.92 8.79
CA ARG A 20 1.44 15.01 8.83
C ARG A 20 0.09 15.76 8.84
N VAL A 21 0.02 16.97 8.26
CA VAL A 21 -1.14 17.85 8.09
C VAL A 21 -2.27 17.21 7.28
N ALA A 22 -2.02 16.06 6.65
CA ALA A 22 -3.10 15.13 6.37
C ALA A 22 -2.59 13.71 6.59
N ARG A 23 -2.78 13.15 7.79
CA ARG A 23 -2.91 11.69 7.95
C ARG A 23 -4.15 11.27 7.16
N GLN A 24 -4.04 11.27 5.84
CA GLN A 24 -5.05 10.75 4.95
C GLN A 24 -5.33 9.34 5.44
N LYS A 25 -6.59 9.04 5.75
CA LYS A 25 -6.93 7.70 6.22
C LYS A 25 -6.43 6.71 5.17
N VAL A 26 -5.86 5.61 5.64
CA VAL A 26 -5.35 4.50 4.82
C VAL A 26 -6.34 4.12 3.71
N ASP A 27 -7.63 4.22 4.01
CA ASP A 27 -8.75 4.01 3.08
C ASP A 27 -8.71 4.93 1.86
N PHE A 28 -8.52 6.24 2.03
CA PHE A 28 -8.52 7.22 0.94
C PHE A 28 -7.32 7.02 0.00
N VAL A 29 -6.15 6.83 0.59
CA VAL A 29 -4.90 6.63 -0.16
C VAL A 29 -5.00 5.37 -1.00
N LEU A 30 -5.46 4.26 -0.40
CA LEU A 30 -5.60 3.01 -1.13
C LEU A 30 -6.69 3.09 -2.21
N PHE A 31 -7.79 3.79 -1.95
CA PHE A 31 -8.84 4.01 -2.95
C PHE A 31 -8.30 4.78 -4.17
N ASP A 32 -7.50 5.81 -3.96
CA ASP A 32 -6.88 6.57 -5.04
C ASP A 32 -5.91 5.72 -5.87
N TRP A 33 -5.13 4.86 -5.22
CA TRP A 33 -4.27 3.92 -5.93
C TRP A 33 -5.07 2.87 -6.69
N ASP A 34 -6.11 2.29 -6.08
CA ASP A 34 -6.98 1.32 -6.74
C ASP A 34 -7.65 1.91 -7.98
N ARG A 35 -8.14 3.14 -7.91
CA ARG A 35 -8.74 3.87 -9.03
C ARG A 35 -7.82 3.95 -10.24
N VAL A 36 -6.54 4.28 -10.02
CA VAL A 36 -5.57 4.48 -11.10
C VAL A 36 -5.05 3.15 -11.65
N LEU A 37 -5.04 2.10 -10.82
CA LEU A 37 -4.52 0.80 -11.19
C LEU A 37 -5.54 0.03 -12.05
N ARG A 38 -5.12 -0.38 -13.25
CA ARG A 38 -5.93 -1.23 -14.15
C ARG A 38 -5.96 -2.68 -13.66
N PRO A 39 -6.98 -3.48 -14.01
CA PRO A 39 -6.96 -4.93 -13.79
C PRO A 39 -5.67 -5.58 -14.32
N GLY A 40 -5.04 -6.44 -13.52
CA GLY A 40 -3.73 -7.04 -13.78
C GLY A 40 -2.54 -6.11 -13.53
N GLY A 41 -2.77 -4.88 -13.06
CA GLY A 41 -1.71 -3.94 -12.67
C GLY A 41 -1.04 -4.35 -11.36
N LEU A 42 0.24 -4.00 -11.21
CA LEU A 42 1.04 -4.28 -10.01
C LEU A 42 1.15 -3.02 -9.15
N LEU A 43 0.81 -3.16 -7.87
CA LEU A 43 1.01 -2.16 -6.83
C LEU A 43 2.21 -2.56 -5.98
N TRP A 44 3.30 -1.82 -6.10
CA TRP A 44 4.45 -1.95 -5.21
C TRP A 44 4.40 -0.83 -4.18
N ILE A 45 4.22 -1.21 -2.91
CA ILE A 45 4.32 -0.30 -1.77
C ILE A 45 5.65 -0.57 -1.05
N ASP A 46 6.50 0.44 -1.02
CA ASP A 46 7.71 0.50 -0.21
C ASP A 46 7.47 1.58 0.86
N MET A 47 6.70 1.19 1.88
CA MET A 47 6.26 2.11 2.94
C MET A 47 7.28 2.11 4.06
N PHE A 48 7.87 3.28 4.28
CA PHE A 48 8.78 3.54 5.38
C PHE A 48 7.94 3.69 6.65
N PHE A 49 8.42 3.08 7.74
CA PHE A 49 7.77 2.86 9.04
C PHE A 49 6.29 3.26 9.22
N CYS A 50 5.45 2.25 9.42
CA CYS A 50 4.02 2.36 9.68
C CYS A 50 3.74 2.02 11.15
N ASP A 51 2.72 2.64 11.74
CA ASP A 51 2.24 2.21 13.05
C ASP A 51 1.62 0.80 12.91
N LYS A 52 1.82 -0.07 13.90
CA LYS A 52 1.21 -1.43 13.93
C LYS A 52 -0.29 -1.43 13.62
N LYS A 53 -1.01 -0.40 14.09
CA LYS A 53 -2.46 -0.23 13.87
C LYS A 53 -2.80 0.03 12.41
N GLU A 54 -1.98 0.80 11.70
CA GLU A 54 -2.18 1.14 10.30
C GLU A 54 -1.92 -0.08 9.39
N ILE A 55 -0.98 -0.97 9.73
CA ILE A 55 -0.74 -2.22 8.99
C ILE A 55 -2.00 -3.09 8.98
N ASN A 56 -2.67 -3.25 10.11
CA ASN A 56 -3.90 -4.04 10.18
C ASN A 56 -5.01 -3.46 9.28
N ALA A 57 -5.11 -2.12 9.21
CA ALA A 57 -6.05 -1.46 8.31
C ALA A 57 -5.69 -1.74 6.83
N PHE A 58 -4.42 -1.61 6.46
CA PHE A 58 -3.95 -1.96 5.10
C PHE A 58 -4.27 -3.41 4.75
N MET A 59 -3.99 -4.36 5.64
CA MET A 59 -4.28 -5.79 5.41
C MET A 59 -5.77 -6.03 5.18
N TYR A 60 -6.63 -5.43 6.00
CA TYR A 60 -8.08 -5.55 5.86
C TYR A 60 -8.56 -5.01 4.49
N LEU A 61 -8.05 -3.85 4.08
CA LEU A 61 -8.46 -3.28 2.80
C LEU A 61 -7.91 -4.06 1.61
N PHE A 62 -6.67 -4.56 1.65
CA PHE A 62 -6.15 -5.39 0.56
C PHE A 62 -7.00 -6.63 0.32
N LEU A 63 -7.53 -7.22 1.41
CA LEU A 63 -8.50 -8.30 1.33
C LEU A 63 -9.82 -7.83 0.70
N GLN A 64 -10.38 -6.71 1.17
CA GLN A 64 -11.64 -6.15 0.66
C GLN A 64 -11.57 -5.82 -0.84
N PHE A 65 -10.47 -5.24 -1.30
CA PHE A 65 -10.25 -4.92 -2.72
C PHE A 65 -9.81 -6.13 -3.56
N SER A 66 -9.71 -7.33 -2.95
CA SER A 66 -9.33 -8.58 -3.60
C SER A 66 -7.97 -8.52 -4.30
N TYR A 67 -7.00 -7.82 -3.72
CA TYR A 67 -5.63 -7.82 -4.25
C TYR A 67 -4.97 -9.19 -4.08
N ARG A 68 -4.33 -9.67 -5.14
CA ARG A 68 -3.49 -10.87 -5.06
C ARG A 68 -2.13 -10.49 -4.50
N LYS A 69 -1.73 -11.15 -3.42
CA LYS A 69 -0.44 -10.92 -2.75
C LYS A 69 0.68 -11.67 -3.47
N HIS A 70 1.66 -10.95 -4.00
CA HIS A 70 2.89 -11.53 -4.58
C HIS A 70 4.04 -11.56 -3.58
N LYS A 71 4.25 -10.45 -2.86
CA LYS A 71 5.29 -10.33 -1.84
C LYS A 71 4.79 -9.53 -0.65
N TRP A 72 5.13 -9.98 0.55
CA TRP A 72 4.80 -9.28 1.80
C TRP A 72 5.92 -9.49 2.80
N VAL A 73 6.57 -8.40 3.17
CA VAL A 73 7.69 -8.39 4.12
C VAL A 73 7.41 -7.33 5.16
N LEU A 74 7.44 -7.76 6.43
CA LEU A 74 7.34 -6.90 7.60
C LEU A 74 8.65 -7.00 8.37
N SER A 75 9.20 -5.85 8.77
CA SER A 75 10.39 -5.82 9.62
C SER A 75 10.18 -4.83 10.78
N PRO A 76 10.42 -5.22 12.04
CA PRO A 76 10.25 -4.32 13.18
C PRO A 76 11.25 -3.16 13.10
N LYS A 77 10.78 -1.94 13.33
CA LYS A 77 11.64 -0.74 13.50
C LYS A 77 11.78 -0.37 14.98
N SER A 78 10.67 -0.36 15.72
CA SER A 78 10.60 -0.01 17.15
C SER A 78 9.40 -0.71 17.80
N LYS A 79 9.07 -0.39 19.07
CA LYS A 79 7.96 -1.03 19.81
C LYS A 79 6.63 -1.01 19.03
N ASP A 80 6.32 0.09 18.36
CA ASP A 80 5.03 0.29 17.69
C ASP A 80 5.14 0.54 16.18
N GLN A 81 6.36 0.59 15.64
CA GLN A 81 6.60 0.87 14.22
C GLN A 81 7.21 -0.32 13.49
N ILE A 82 6.75 -0.54 12.26
CA ILE A 82 7.14 -1.66 11.40
C ILE A 82 7.36 -1.13 9.97
N TYR A 83 8.42 -1.60 9.32
CA TYR A 83 8.62 -1.42 7.87
C TYR A 83 7.73 -2.38 7.09
N LEU A 84 7.02 -1.86 6.08
CA LEU A 84 6.18 -2.64 5.19
C LEU A 84 6.70 -2.54 3.75
N LEU A 85 7.06 -3.68 3.19
CA LEU A 85 7.33 -3.84 1.76
C LEU A 85 6.35 -4.86 1.20
N THR A 86 5.52 -4.45 0.24
CA THR A 86 4.59 -5.36 -0.43
C THR A 86 4.49 -5.13 -1.92
N LEU A 87 4.30 -6.24 -2.65
CA LEU A 87 3.95 -6.27 -4.05
C LEU A 87 2.60 -6.99 -4.17
N LEU A 88 1.62 -6.27 -4.70
CA LEU A 88 0.23 -6.71 -4.86
C LEU A 88 -0.17 -6.61 -6.33
N GLU A 89 -1.06 -7.46 -6.79
CA GLU A 89 -1.67 -7.39 -8.12
C GLU A 89 -3.16 -7.14 -7.99
N LYS A 90 -3.66 -6.17 -8.74
CA LYS A 90 -5.11 -5.93 -8.81
C LYS A 90 -5.75 -7.04 -9.62
N THR A 91 -6.56 -7.86 -8.96
CA THR A 91 -7.29 -8.92 -9.66
C THR A 91 -8.34 -8.33 -10.59
N PRO A 92 -8.61 -8.95 -11.75
CA PRO A 92 -9.80 -8.65 -12.52
C PRO A 92 -11.02 -8.94 -11.63
N ARG A 93 -11.79 -7.91 -11.32
CA ARG A 93 -13.09 -8.11 -10.67
C ARG A 93 -13.99 -8.71 -11.74
N SER A 94 -14.49 -9.93 -11.53
CA SER A 94 -15.57 -10.43 -12.38
C SER A 94 -16.74 -9.47 -12.20
N LEU A 95 -17.25 -8.94 -13.30
CA LEU A 95 -18.49 -8.16 -13.33
C LEU A 95 -19.67 -9.06 -12.95
#